data_AF-A0A929ZDD1-F1
#
_entry.id   AF-A0A929ZDD1-F1
#
_cell.length_a   1.000
_cell.length_b   1.000
_cell.length_c   1.000
_cell.angle_alpha   90.00
_cell.angle_beta   90.00
_cell.angle_gamma   90.00
#
_symmetry.space_group_name_H-M   'P 1'
#
loop_
_entity.id
_entity.type
_entity.pdbx_description
1 polymer ?
#
loop_
_entity_poly.entity_id
_entity_poly.type
_entity_poly.pdbx_seq_one_letter_code
_entity_poly.pdbx_strand_id
1 'polypeptide(L)'
;MPKFYPTIINSFHGSEGERLVYEALSKLNNEYVIFHSYRWLGELNQRRSEGEADFVILHPKKGILSIEVKAGGISYRDGNWIQTNRNTKEEKIIDPLGQAAESQFRIQNYLRKHYN
;
A
#
# COMPACT_ATOMS: atom_id res chain seq x y z
N MET A 1 19.52 -1.99 -8.33
CA MET A 1 18.27 -1.26 -8.02
C MET A 1 17.11 -2.21 -8.18
N PRO A 2 16.04 -2.08 -7.38
CA PRO A 2 14.85 -2.93 -7.52
C PRO A 2 14.14 -2.61 -8.84
N LYS A 3 13.20 -3.46 -9.24
CA LYS A 3 12.34 -3.21 -10.39
C LYS A 3 11.03 -2.59 -9.92
N PHE A 4 10.74 -1.36 -10.33
CA PHE A 4 9.46 -0.70 -10.05
C PHE A 4 8.46 -0.87 -11.18
N TYR A 5 7.19 -1.02 -10.81
CA TYR A 5 6.04 -1.01 -11.70
C TYR A 5 4.97 -0.04 -11.15
N PRO A 6 4.55 0.98 -11.91
CA PRO A 6 5.12 1.39 -13.19
C PRO A 6 6.58 1.85 -13.05
N THR A 7 7.38 1.72 -14.12
CA THR A 7 8.78 2.15 -14.13
C THR A 7 8.93 3.66 -13.94
N ILE A 8 7.94 4.41 -14.43
CA ILE A 8 7.88 5.88 -14.31
C ILE A 8 6.71 6.22 -13.40
N ILE A 9 7.01 6.88 -12.29
CA ILE A 9 6.01 7.45 -11.39
C ILE A 9 5.86 8.93 -11.75
N ASN A 10 4.68 9.31 -12.23
CA ASN A 10 4.41 10.67 -12.67
C ASN A 10 4.10 11.63 -11.51
N SER A 11 3.61 11.10 -10.38
CA SER A 11 3.21 11.89 -9.21
C SER A 11 2.99 10.99 -8.00
N PHE A 12 3.16 11.54 -6.79
CA PHE A 12 2.69 10.96 -5.53
C PHE A 12 1.42 11.64 -5.02
N HIS A 13 0.71 12.39 -5.88
CA HIS A 13 -0.53 13.13 -5.54
C HIS A 13 -0.40 14.06 -4.31
N GLY A 14 0.80 14.62 -4.09
CA GLY A 14 1.09 15.45 -2.92
C GLY A 14 1.38 14.68 -1.63
N SER A 15 1.43 13.34 -1.69
CA SER A 15 1.79 12.46 -0.58
C SER A 15 3.31 12.43 -0.37
N GLU A 16 3.81 13.29 0.53
CA GLU A 16 5.21 13.23 0.93
C GLU A 16 5.58 11.89 1.60
N GLY A 17 4.63 11.27 2.32
CA GLY A 17 4.84 9.96 2.91
C GLY A 17 5.19 8.90 1.87
N GLU A 18 4.42 8.82 0.78
CA GLU A 18 4.69 7.85 -0.29
C GLU A 18 6.01 8.14 -1.00
N ARG A 19 6.34 9.42 -1.23
CA ARG A 19 7.64 9.81 -1.80
C ARG A 19 8.79 9.27 -0.94
N LEU A 20 8.73 9.46 0.38
CA LEU A 20 9.77 8.99 1.31
C LEU A 20 9.88 7.46 1.33
N VAL A 21 8.74 6.75 1.29
CA VAL A 21 8.72 5.29 1.20
C VAL A 21 9.33 4.83 -0.12
N TYR A 22 8.96 5.44 -1.26
CA TYR A 22 9.54 5.14 -2.56
C TYR A 22 11.07 5.35 -2.56
N GLU A 23 11.56 6.44 -2.00
CA GLU A 23 12.99 6.73 -1.88
C GLU A 23 13.74 5.74 -0.98
N ALA A 24 13.08 5.23 0.07
CA ALA A 24 13.65 4.16 0.88
C ALA A 24 13.70 2.84 0.10
N LEU A 25 12.64 2.51 -0.61
CA LEU A 25 12.51 1.30 -1.41
C LEU A 25 13.46 1.29 -2.62
N SER A 26 13.75 2.44 -3.22
CA SER A 26 14.67 2.54 -4.38
C SER A 26 16.12 2.17 -4.06
N LYS A 27 16.49 2.16 -2.78
CA LYS A 27 17.80 1.74 -2.28
C LYS A 27 17.97 0.21 -2.20
N LEU A 28 16.91 -0.57 -2.41
CA LEU A 28 16.97 -2.02 -2.40
C LEU A 28 17.81 -2.58 -3.57
N ASN A 29 18.17 -3.86 -3.48
CA ASN A 29 18.86 -4.55 -4.56
C ASN A 29 17.88 -5.00 -5.67
N ASN A 30 18.40 -5.59 -6.74
CA ASN A 30 17.62 -6.03 -7.91
C ASN A 30 16.82 -7.33 -7.70
N GLU A 31 16.86 -7.93 -6.50
CA GLU A 31 16.03 -9.10 -6.15
C GLU A 31 14.59 -8.71 -5.79
N TYR A 32 14.34 -7.41 -5.56
CA TYR A 32 13.01 -6.91 -5.24
C TYR A 32 12.28 -6.41 -6.48
N VAL A 33 11.00 -6.78 -6.57
CA VAL A 33 10.02 -6.20 -7.49
C VAL A 33 9.03 -5.41 -6.66
N ILE A 34 8.71 -4.19 -7.08
CA ILE A 34 7.90 -3.26 -6.32
C ILE A 34 6.82 -2.70 -7.23
N PHE A 35 5.56 -2.93 -6.87
CA PHE A 35 4.44 -2.23 -7.48
C PHE A 35 4.10 -1.00 -6.64
N HIS A 36 3.97 0.16 -7.28
CA HIS A 36 3.41 1.38 -6.69
C HIS A 36 2.00 1.57 -7.27
N SER A 37 1.05 2.02 -6.45
CA SER A 37 -0.36 2.20 -6.85
C SER A 37 -0.95 0.90 -7.43
N TYR A 38 -0.78 -0.21 -6.72
CA TYR A 38 -1.23 -1.53 -7.17
C TYR A 38 -2.73 -1.67 -7.02
N ARG A 39 -3.44 -1.56 -8.14
CA ARG A 39 -4.91 -1.70 -8.19
C ARG A 39 -5.34 -3.14 -8.37
N TRP A 40 -6.42 -3.50 -7.69
CA TRP A 40 -7.04 -4.81 -7.79
C TRP A 40 -8.56 -4.70 -7.81
N LEU A 41 -9.21 -5.68 -8.42
CA LEU A 41 -10.65 -5.80 -8.45
C LEU A 41 -11.13 -6.73 -7.33
N GLY A 42 -12.26 -6.37 -6.73
CA GLY A 42 -13.00 -7.23 -5.84
C GLY A 42 -13.67 -8.37 -6.58
N GLU A 43 -14.13 -9.36 -5.83
CA GLU A 43 -14.96 -10.45 -6.36
C GLU A 43 -16.44 -10.12 -6.20
N LEU A 44 -17.30 -10.89 -6.89
CA LEU A 44 -18.74 -10.81 -6.72
C LEU A 44 -19.11 -11.00 -5.24
N ASN A 45 -20.04 -10.17 -4.74
CA ASN A 45 -20.51 -10.14 -3.35
C ASN A 45 -19.52 -9.62 -2.28
N GLN A 46 -18.41 -9.00 -2.68
CA GLN A 46 -17.52 -8.35 -1.73
C GLN A 46 -17.89 -6.87 -1.49
N ARG A 47 -17.54 -6.35 -0.31
CA ARG A 47 -17.89 -4.97 0.10
C ARG A 47 -17.30 -3.90 -0.84
N ARG A 48 -16.11 -4.14 -1.37
CA ARG A 48 -15.41 -3.25 -2.29
C ARG A 48 -15.26 -3.93 -3.65
N SER A 49 -15.68 -3.22 -4.70
CA SER A 49 -15.52 -3.65 -6.10
C SER A 49 -14.10 -3.43 -6.62
N GLU A 50 -13.35 -2.54 -5.98
CA GLU A 50 -11.95 -2.25 -6.30
C GLU A 50 -11.22 -1.76 -5.05
N GLY A 51 -9.90 -1.85 -5.10
CA GLY A 51 -9.01 -1.28 -4.10
C GLY A 51 -7.62 -1.03 -4.66
N GLU A 52 -6.79 -0.38 -3.85
CA GLU A 52 -5.42 -0.03 -4.19
C GLU A 52 -4.53 -0.30 -2.98
N ALA A 53 -3.33 -0.81 -3.24
CA ALA A 53 -2.24 -0.80 -2.27
C ALA A 53 -1.20 0.23 -2.72
N ASP A 54 -0.76 1.09 -1.80
CA ASP A 54 0.25 2.10 -2.12
C ASP A 54 1.54 1.43 -2.62
N PHE A 55 2.02 0.40 -1.91
CA PHE A 55 3.11 -0.44 -2.37
C PHE A 55 2.88 -1.94 -2.15
N VAL A 56 3.30 -2.74 -3.11
CA VAL A 56 3.44 -4.19 -3.00
C VAL A 56 4.86 -4.58 -3.35
N ILE A 57 5.55 -5.22 -2.42
CA ILE A 57 6.95 -5.62 -2.56
C ILE A 57 7.01 -7.14 -2.64
N LEU A 58 7.66 -7.65 -3.68
CA LEU A 58 7.87 -9.07 -3.92
C LEU A 58 9.35 -9.39 -3.82
N HIS A 59 9.68 -10.50 -3.16
CA HIS A 59 11.02 -11.05 -3.13
C HIS A 59 10.95 -12.59 -3.13
N PRO A 60 11.70 -13.28 -4.01
CA PRO A 60 11.54 -14.72 -4.25
C PRO A 60 11.74 -15.59 -3.00
N LYS A 61 12.61 -15.15 -2.07
CA LYS A 61 12.89 -15.88 -0.82
C LYS A 61 12.20 -15.33 0.43
N LYS A 62 11.60 -14.13 0.34
CA LYS A 62 11.03 -13.43 1.52
C LYS A 62 9.51 -13.26 1.42
N GLY A 63 8.93 -13.52 0.26
CA GLY A 63 7.50 -13.45 0.04
C GLY A 63 7.03 -12.07 -0.40
N ILE A 64 5.85 -11.69 0.08
CA ILE A 64 5.08 -10.52 -0.35
C ILE A 64 4.84 -9.62 0.85
N LEU A 65 5.05 -8.31 0.68
CA LEU A 65 4.74 -7.29 1.67
C LEU A 65 3.83 -6.23 1.03
N SER A 66 2.68 -5.97 1.63
CA SER A 66 1.83 -4.82 1.28
C SER A 66 2.06 -3.69 2.28
N ILE A 67 2.26 -2.48 1.78
CA ILE A 67 2.45 -1.28 2.60
C ILE A 67 1.34 -0.28 2.25
N GLU A 68 0.62 0.14 3.28
CA GLU A 68 -0.28 1.28 3.25
C GLU A 68 0.42 2.46 3.95
N VAL A 69 0.50 3.60 3.28
CA VAL A 69 1.16 4.80 3.75
C VAL A 69 0.13 5.79 4.25
N LYS A 70 0.37 6.35 5.44
CA LYS A 70 -0.41 7.46 5.99
C LYS A 70 0.51 8.63 6.30
N ALA A 71 0.16 9.79 5.77
CA ALA A 71 0.85 11.05 6.00
C ALA A 71 -0.07 12.03 6.76
N GLY A 72 0.45 13.21 7.11
CA GLY A 72 -0.29 14.18 7.92
C GLY A 72 0.00 14.04 9.41
N GLY A 73 -0.95 14.41 10.27
CA GLY A 73 -0.87 14.07 11.68
C GLY A 73 -1.40 12.66 11.89
N ILE A 74 -0.61 11.75 12.44
CA ILE A 74 -1.05 10.39 12.75
C ILE A 74 -1.00 10.23 14.26
N SER A 75 -2.09 9.74 14.83
CA SER A 75 -2.19 9.47 16.26
C SER A 75 -3.03 8.24 16.52
N TYR A 76 -2.91 7.69 17.73
CA TYR A 76 -3.75 6.62 18.21
C TYR A 76 -4.42 7.07 19.50
N ARG A 77 -5.76 7.16 19.50
CA ARG A 77 -6.55 7.61 20.67
C ARG A 77 -7.83 6.79 20.75
N ASP A 78 -8.22 6.43 21.97
CA ASP A 78 -9.48 5.72 22.25
C ASP A 78 -9.67 4.46 21.39
N GLY A 79 -8.60 3.69 21.22
CA GLY A 79 -8.62 2.46 20.42
C GLY A 79 -8.56 2.66 18.89
N ASN A 80 -8.50 3.89 18.41
CA ASN A 80 -8.60 4.23 16.99
C ASN A 80 -7.34 4.88 16.44
N TRP A 81 -6.95 4.51 15.22
CA TRP A 81 -6.01 5.29 14.43
C TRP A 81 -6.72 6.52 13.87
N ILE A 82 -6.13 7.69 14.05
CA ILE A 82 -6.68 8.97 13.62
C ILE A 82 -5.67 9.66 12.71
N GLN A 83 -6.15 10.06 11.54
CA GLN A 83 -5.43 10.93 10.62
C GLN A 83 -5.98 12.34 10.71
N THR A 84 -5.10 13.31 10.97
CA THR A 84 -5.39 14.73 11.01
C THR A 84 -4.82 15.40 9.77
N ASN A 85 -5.68 16.09 9.02
CA ASN A 85 -5.25 16.95 7.92
C ASN A 85 -4.45 18.14 8.49
N ARG A 86 -3.20 18.33 8.04
CA ARG A 86 -2.32 19.37 8.60
C ARG A 86 -2.81 20.79 8.30
N ASN A 87 -3.52 20.97 7.19
CA ASN A 87 -4.02 22.26 6.70
C ASN A 87 -5.38 22.60 7.32
N THR A 88 -6.35 21.68 7.25
CA THR A 88 -7.73 21.93 7.72
C THR A 88 -7.95 21.57 9.19
N LYS A 89 -7.02 20.83 9.82
CA LYS A 89 -7.14 20.25 11.17
C LYS A 89 -8.27 19.21 11.33
N GLU A 90 -8.95 18.84 10.25
CA GLU A 90 -9.97 17.80 10.26
C GLU A 90 -9.37 16.46 10.65
N GLU A 91 -10.08 15.73 11.51
CA GLU A 91 -9.70 14.42 11.97
C GLU A 91 -10.59 13.34 11.38
N LYS A 92 -9.98 12.20 11.04
CA LYS A 92 -10.68 11.04 10.49
C LYS A 92 -10.15 9.78 11.15
N ILE A 93 -11.07 8.93 11.62
CA ILE A 93 -10.73 7.56 12.00
C ILE A 93 -10.35 6.77 10.75
N ILE A 94 -9.19 6.13 10.79
CA ILE A 94 -8.65 5.34 9.69
C ILE A 94 -8.33 3.92 10.15
N ASP A 95 -8.21 3.00 9.20
CA ASP A 95 -7.74 1.64 9.44
C ASP A 95 -6.61 1.29 8.46
N PRO A 96 -5.37 1.74 8.71
CA PRO A 96 -4.27 1.52 7.80
C PRO A 96 -3.88 0.04 7.72
N LEU A 97 -3.93 -0.67 8.85
CA LEU A 97 -3.59 -2.10 8.90
C LEU A 97 -4.64 -2.95 8.17
N GLY A 98 -5.92 -2.64 8.33
CA GLY A 98 -6.99 -3.33 7.57
C GLY A 98 -6.89 -3.08 6.07
N GLN A 99 -6.51 -1.87 5.63
CA GLN A 99 -6.27 -1.58 4.21
C GLN A 99 -5.09 -2.39 3.64
N ALA A 100 -3.96 -2.43 4.35
CA ALA A 100 -2.83 -3.26 3.96
C ALA A 100 -3.18 -4.76 3.94
N ALA A 101 -3.92 -5.23 4.96
CA ALA A 101 -4.34 -6.62 5.06
C ALA A 101 -5.30 -7.01 3.93
N GLU A 102 -6.26 -6.16 3.57
CA GLU A 102 -7.18 -6.38 2.46
C GLU A 102 -6.39 -6.64 1.16
N SER A 103 -5.47 -5.73 0.83
CA SER A 103 -4.59 -5.87 -0.34
C SER A 103 -3.70 -7.11 -0.30
N GLN A 104 -3.13 -7.44 0.86
CA GLN A 104 -2.34 -8.66 1.03
C GLN A 104 -3.18 -9.91 0.75
N PHE A 105 -4.38 -10.02 1.33
CA PHE A 105 -5.25 -11.18 1.15
C PHE A 105 -5.71 -11.32 -0.31
N ARG A 106 -5.94 -10.21 -1.02
CA ARG A 106 -6.25 -10.22 -2.46
C ARG A 106 -5.17 -10.90 -3.27
N ILE A 107 -3.93 -10.46 -3.08
CA ILE A 107 -2.78 -10.98 -3.81
C ILE A 107 -2.58 -12.46 -3.47
N GLN A 108 -2.66 -12.82 -2.19
CA GLN A 108 -2.52 -14.21 -1.76
C GLN A 108 -3.61 -15.12 -2.37
N ASN A 109 -4.87 -14.69 -2.34
CA ASN A 109 -5.97 -15.48 -2.90
C ASN A 109 -5.85 -15.64 -4.41
N TYR A 110 -5.47 -14.57 -5.13
CA TYR A 110 -5.20 -14.65 -6.56
C TYR A 110 -4.10 -15.67 -6.86
N LEU A 111 -2.97 -15.58 -6.16
CA LEU A 111 -1.85 -16.51 -6.37
C LEU A 111 -2.23 -17.96 -6.06
N ARG A 112 -2.95 -18.20 -4.95
CA ARG A 112 -3.44 -19.54 -4.57
C ARG A 112 -4.39 -20.13 -5.60
N LYS A 113 -5.20 -19.31 -6.27
CA LYS A 113 -6.17 -19.77 -7.28
C LYS A 113 -5.53 -20.15 -8.60
N HIS A 114 -4.42 -19.51 -8.96
CA HIS A 114 -3.82 -19.62 -10.29
C HIS A 114 -2.50 -20.40 -10.33
N TYR A 115 -1.82 -20.56 -9.20
CA TYR A 115 -0.47 -21.13 -9.14
C TYR A 115 -0.28 -22.21 -8.06
N ASN A 116 -1.36 -22.62 -7.37
CA ASN A 116 -1.41 -23.90 -6.65
C ASN A 116 -2.28 -24.88 -7.43
#